data_AF-A0A532B3L1-F1
#
_entry.id   AF-A0A532B3L1-F1
#
_cell.length_a   1.000
_cell.length_b   1.000
_cell.length_c   1.000
_cell.angle_alpha   90.00
_cell.angle_beta   90.00
_cell.angle_gamma   90.00
#
_symmetry.space_group_name_H-M   'P 1'
#
loop_
_entity.id
_entity.type
_entity.pdbx_description
1 polymer ?
#
loop_
_entity_poly.entity_id
_entity_poly.type
_entity_poly.pdbx_seq_one_letter_code
_entity_poly.pdbx_strand_id
1 'polypeptide(L)' 'MTAARDLIEIGLVLYPGVQEAAVLGLTDLFMLANRLAVERSPEAARLRVSHWQLDAGHTV' A
#
# COMPACT_ATOMS: atom_id res chain seq x y z
N MET A 1 -11.12 24.19 10.48
CA MET A 1 -10.60 22.98 11.16
C MET A 1 -9.90 22.14 10.11
N THR A 2 -8.57 22.14 10.07
CA THR A 2 -7.83 21.26 9.16
C THR A 2 -8.03 19.84 9.66
N ALA A 3 -8.90 19.06 9.03
CA ALA A 3 -8.95 17.63 9.27
C ALA A 3 -7.54 17.08 8.99
N ALA A 4 -6.92 16.47 9.98
CA ALA A 4 -5.70 15.71 9.74
C ALA A 4 -6.03 14.75 8.60
N ARG A 5 -5.26 14.79 7.51
CA ARG A 5 -5.50 13.90 6.38
C ARG A 5 -5.37 12.48 6.91
N ASP A 6 -6.49 11.77 7.00
CA ASP A 6 -6.48 10.38 7.47
C ASP A 6 -5.55 9.58 6.56
N LEU A 7 -4.52 9.01 7.17
CA LEU A 7 -3.57 8.14 6.49
C LEU A 7 -4.07 6.71 6.66
N ILE A 8 -4.39 6.06 5.54
CA ILE A 8 -4.80 4.65 5.53
C ILE A 8 -3.60 3.84 5.05
N GLU A 9 -3.21 2.87 5.87
CA GLU A 9 -2.11 1.96 5.53
C GLU A 9 -2.63 0.62 5.00
N ILE A 10 -2.00 0.14 3.93
CA ILE A 10 -2.24 -1.16 3.31
C ILE A 10 -0.93 -1.94 3.32
N GLY A 11 -0.88 -3.04 4.07
CA GLY A 11 0.26 -3.96 4.09
C GLY A 11 0.08 -5.09 3.06
N LEU A 12 1.00 -5.22 2.12
CA LEU A 12 1.11 -6.38 1.24
C LEU A 12 2.09 -7.37 1.83
N VAL A 13 1.63 -8.58 2.14
CA VAL A 13 2.49 -9.65 2.68
C VAL A 13 3.07 -10.48 1.53
N LEU A 14 4.38 -10.42 1.39
CA LEU A 14 5.17 -11.16 0.42
C LEU A 14 5.56 -12.50 1.06
N TYR A 15 5.02 -13.58 0.52
CA TYR A 15 5.33 -14.94 0.93
C TYR A 15 6.24 -15.63 -0.09
N PRO A 16 6.94 -16.72 0.28
CA PRO A 16 7.80 -17.44 -0.65
C PRO A 16 7.05 -17.93 -1.89
N GLY A 17 7.56 -17.58 -3.08
CA GLY A 17 6.91 -17.92 -4.35
C GLY A 17 5.74 -17.01 -4.72
N VAL A 18 5.56 -15.87 -4.04
CA VAL A 18 4.60 -14.85 -4.47
C VAL A 18 4.89 -14.41 -5.91
N GLN A 19 3.83 -14.16 -6.67
CA GLN A 19 3.97 -13.66 -8.03
C GLN A 19 4.37 -12.17 -8.00
N GLU A 20 5.62 -11.88 -8.38
CA GLU A 20 6.15 -10.51 -8.47
C GLU A 20 5.23 -9.56 -9.26
N ALA A 21 4.72 -10.01 -10.41
CA ALA A 21 3.81 -9.23 -11.24
C ALA A 21 2.51 -8.83 -10.50
N ALA A 22 2.00 -9.67 -9.59
CA ALA A 22 0.83 -9.35 -8.79
C ALA A 22 1.15 -8.30 -7.71
N VAL A 23 2.32 -8.39 -7.07
CA VAL A 23 2.79 -7.39 -6.09
C VAL A 23 2.94 -6.02 -6.75
N LEU A 24 3.58 -5.98 -7.93
CA LEU A 24 3.74 -4.76 -8.71
C LEU A 24 2.39 -4.21 -9.18
N GLY A 25 1.53 -5.06 -9.75
CA GLY A 25 0.20 -4.66 -10.22
C GLY A 25 -0.70 -4.08 -9.11
N LEU A 26 -0.68 -4.66 -7.91
CA LEU A 26 -1.40 -4.13 -6.75
C LEU A 26 -0.81 -2.79 -6.27
N THR A 27 0.51 -2.68 -6.26
CA THR A 27 1.20 -1.45 -5.88
C THR A 27 0.83 -0.31 -6.84
N ASP A 28 0.86 -0.56 -8.14
CA ASP A 28 0.48 0.41 -9.17
C ASP A 28 -0.99 0.83 -9.05
N LEU A 29 -1.89 -0.14 -8.81
CA LEU A 29 -3.31 0.11 -8.63
C LEU A 29 -3.57 1.05 -7.44
N PHE A 30 -2.95 0.81 -6.30
CA PHE A 30 -3.12 1.67 -5.12
C PHE A 30 -2.49 3.05 -5.31
N MET A 31 -1.34 3.15 -5.98
CA MET A 31 -0.75 4.44 -6.34
C MET A 31 -1.68 5.24 -7.28
N LEU A 32 -2.27 4.57 -8.27
CA LEU A 32 -3.24 5.19 -9.17
C LEU A 32 -4.48 5.67 -8.40
N ALA A 33 -5.05 4.83 -7.53
CA ALA A 33 -6.19 5.19 -6.70
C ALA A 33 -5.89 6.40 -5.81
N ASN A 34 -4.70 6.45 -5.20
CA ASN A 34 -4.28 7.58 -4.37
C ASN A 34 -4.19 8.89 -5.18
N ARG A 35 -3.67 8.85 -6.42
CA ARG A 35 -3.65 10.03 -7.30
C ARG A 35 -5.06 10.50 -7.67
N LEU A 36 -5.91 9.58 -8.13
CA LEU A 36 -7.29 9.88 -8.51
C LEU A 36 -8.12 10.44 -7.34
N ALA A 37 -7.86 9.97 -6.12
CA ALA A 37 -8.52 10.46 -4.92
C ALA A 37 -8.15 11.94 -4.65
N VAL A 38 -6.87 12.28 -4.72
CA VAL A 38 -6.38 13.65 -4.52
C VAL A 38 -6.87 14.60 -5.61
N GLU A 39 -6.95 14.14 -6.86
CA GLU A 39 -7.49 14.92 -7.98
C GLU A 39 -8.98 15.25 -7.79
N ARG A 40 -9.76 14.33 -7.22
CA ARG A 40 -11.20 14.52 -6.97
C ARG A 40 -11.49 15.33 -5.71
N SER A 41 -10.70 15.12 -4.66
CA SER A 41 -10.82 15.86 -3.41
C SER A 41 -9.45 16.05 -2.78
N PRO A 42 -8.97 17.30 -2.63
CA PRO A 42 -7.71 17.58 -1.94
C PRO A 42 -7.69 17.11 -0.48
N GLU A 43 -8.86 16.89 0.14
CA GLU A 43 -9.02 16.39 1.50
C GLU A 43 -9.17 14.87 1.60
N ALA A 44 -9.13 14.15 0.48
CA ALA A 44 -9.20 12.70 0.49
C ALA A 44 -8.09 12.07 1.36
N ALA A 45 -8.46 10.97 2.02
CA ALA A 45 -7.53 10.14 2.78
C ALA A 45 -6.38 9.67 1.87
N ARG A 46 -5.15 9.65 2.41
CA ARG A 46 -3.97 9.22 1.66
C ARG A 46 -3.73 7.74 1.89
N LEU A 47 -3.44 7.01 0.83
CA LEU A 47 -3.01 5.62 0.93
C LEU A 47 -1.49 5.54 1.11
N ARG A 48 -1.03 4.71 2.06
CA ARG A 48 0.36 4.27 2.18
C ARG A 48 0.40 2.75 1.97
N VAL A 49 1.16 2.31 0.98
CA VAL A 49 1.39 0.88 0.75
C VAL A 49 2.71 0.49 1.38
N SER A 50 2.70 -0.53 2.23
CA SER A 50 3.91 -1.15 2.80
C SER A 50 4.01 -2.59 2.33
N HIS A 51 5.22 -3.07 2.06
CA HIS A 51 5.50 -4.45 1.68
C HIS A 51 6.17 -5.15 2.85
N TRP A 52 5.56 -6.23 3.33
CA TRP A 52 6.04 -6.98 4.49
C TRP A 52 6.51 -8.33 3.99
N GLN A 53 7.75 -8.69 4.31
CA GLN A 53 8.24 -10.02 4.02
C GLN A 53 7.96 -10.91 5.23
N LEU A 54 7.47 -12.12 4.97
CA LEU A 54 7.36 -13.12 6.02
C LEU A 54 8.79 -13.51 6.44
N ASP A 55 9.17 -13.11 7.66
CA ASP A 55 10.41 -13.58 8.27
C ASP A 55 10.24 -15.07 8.58
N ALA A 56 10.80 -15.92 7.73
CA ALA A 56 10.90 -17.34 7.98
C ALA A 56 11.95 -17.51 9.08
N GLY A 57 11.47 -17.43 10.33
CA GLY A 57 12.29 -17.36 11.54
C GLY A 57 13.60 -18.11 11.41
N HIS A 58 14.69 -17.38 11.55
CA HIS A 58 16.06 -17.85 11.50
C HIS A 58 16.25 -19.03 12.46
N THR A 59 16.06 -20.27 12.00
CA THR A 59 16.50 -21.47 12.71
C THR A 59 18.03 -21.50 12.62
N VAL A 60 18.68 -21.09 13.70
CA VAL A 60 20.09 -21.42 14.00
C VAL A 60 20.11 -22.58 14.95
#